data_AF-A0A392PJY4-F1
#
_entry.id   AF-A0A392PJY4-F1
#
_cell.length_a   1.000
_cell.length_b   1.000
_cell.length_c   1.000
_cell.angle_alpha   90.00
_cell.angle_beta   90.00
_cell.angle_gamma   90.00
#
_symmetry.space_group_name_H-M   'P 1'
#
loop_
_entity.id
_entity.type
_entity.pdbx_description
1 polymer ?
#
loop_
_entity_poly.entity_id
_entity_poly.type
_entity_poly.pdbx_seq_one_letter_code
_entity_poly.pdbx_strand_id
1 'polypeptide(L)'
;MTTRQKAIYGCLKAAHAQDFLIATPINGLGQHMSPLEYLTILGYRPMIPLFSMDEACPICRKACLDTFGEHASHCRELSDFKYRHDL
;
A
#
# COMPACT_ATOMS: atom_id res chain seq x y z
N MET A 1 -12.47 -10.95 14.14
CA MET A 1 -11.37 -10.04 13.76
C MET A 1 -10.12 -10.35 14.56
N THR A 2 -8.99 -10.55 13.88
CA THR A 2 -7.68 -10.68 14.52
C THR A 2 -7.24 -9.37 15.18
N THR A 3 -6.27 -9.42 16.09
CA THR A 3 -5.69 -8.22 16.73
C THR A 3 -5.15 -7.23 15.68
N ARG A 4 -4.49 -7.75 14.64
CA ARG A 4 -4.01 -6.97 13.48
C ARG A 4 -5.15 -6.23 12.77
N GLN A 5 -6.24 -6.92 12.45
CA GLN A 5 -7.40 -6.30 11.77
C GLN A 5 -8.05 -5.20 12.62
N LYS A 6 -8.12 -5.38 13.94
CA LYS A 6 -8.66 -4.35 14.85
C LYS A 6 -7.79 -3.09 14.87
N ALA A 7 -6.47 -3.25 14.91
CA ALA A 7 -5.54 -2.13 14.86
C ALA A 7 -5.69 -1.34 13.55
N ILE A 8 -5.74 -2.05 12.41
CA ILE A 8 -5.89 -1.44 11.09
C ILE A 8 -7.22 -0.71 10.96
N TYR A 9 -8.32 -1.32 11.39
CA TYR A 9 -9.61 -0.65 11.41
C TYR A 9 -9.60 0.62 12.31
N GLY A 10 -8.85 0.60 13.40
CA GLY A 10 -8.59 1.79 14.22
C GLY A 10 -7.90 2.89 13.41
N CYS A 11 -6.81 2.57 12.70
CA CYS A 11 -6.08 3.52 11.86
C CYS A 11 -6.93 4.09 10.72
N LEU A 12 -7.74 3.27 10.05
CA LEU A 12 -8.58 3.71 8.92
C LEU A 12 -9.66 4.71 9.32
N LYS A 13 -10.05 4.74 10.60
CA LYS A 13 -11.01 5.69 11.16
C LYS A 13 -10.38 7.01 11.61
N ALA A 14 -9.04 7.10 11.64
CA ALA A 14 -8.39 8.34 12.00
C ALA A 14 -8.76 9.43 10.99
N ALA A 15 -8.83 10.68 11.46
CA ALA A 15 -9.02 11.82 10.58
C ALA A 15 -7.95 11.81 9.50
N HIS A 16 -8.34 12.13 8.26
CA HIS A 16 -7.44 12.21 7.11
C HIS A 16 -6.83 10.89 6.62
N ALA A 17 -7.16 9.73 7.22
CA ALA A 17 -6.58 8.44 6.84
C ALA A 17 -6.89 8.01 5.39
N GLN A 18 -7.95 8.57 4.79
CA GLN A 18 -8.42 8.23 3.44
C GLN A 18 -8.25 9.39 2.43
N ASP A 19 -7.58 10.48 2.81
CA ASP A 19 -7.51 11.68 1.96
C ASP A 19 -6.80 11.41 0.62
N PHE A 20 -5.98 10.35 0.55
CA PHE A 20 -5.37 9.88 -0.69
C PHE A 20 -6.38 9.45 -1.78
N LEU A 21 -7.64 9.13 -1.42
CA LEU A 21 -8.71 8.80 -2.36
C LEU A 21 -9.29 10.02 -3.07
N ILE A 22 -9.19 11.20 -2.44
CA ILE A 22 -9.78 12.46 -2.93
C ILE A 22 -8.71 13.50 -3.31
N ALA A 23 -7.45 13.23 -2.98
CA ALA A 23 -6.34 14.11 -3.32
C ALA A 23 -6.14 14.17 -4.83
N THR A 24 -6.30 15.36 -5.41
CA THR A 24 -5.92 15.63 -6.80
C THR A 24 -4.40 15.79 -6.86
N PRO A 25 -3.66 14.98 -7.64
CA PRO A 25 -2.22 15.07 -7.68
C PRO A 25 -1.79 16.38 -8.35
N ILE A 26 -0.89 17.12 -7.69
CA ILE A 26 -0.35 18.37 -8.21
C ILE A 26 0.91 18.07 -9.02
N ASN A 27 0.87 18.44 -10.31
CA ASN A 27 2.01 18.30 -11.22
C ASN A 27 3.26 18.97 -10.64
N GLY A 28 4.41 18.30 -10.73
CA GLY A 28 5.70 18.83 -10.27
C GLY A 28 5.99 18.64 -8.78
N LEU A 29 4.99 18.29 -7.94
CA LEU A 29 5.23 17.97 -6.52
C LEU A 29 5.58 16.51 -6.29
N GLY A 30 5.56 15.65 -7.31
CA GLY A 30 5.84 14.22 -7.20
C GLY A 30 4.83 13.46 -6.33
N GLN A 31 3.59 13.95 -6.25
CA GLN A 31 2.46 13.34 -5.53
C GLN A 31 1.65 12.37 -6.41
N HIS A 32 2.10 12.16 -7.66
CA HIS A 32 1.46 11.22 -8.57
C HIS A 32 1.81 9.80 -8.15
N MET A 33 0.79 8.95 -8.13
CA MET A 33 0.93 7.51 -8.06
C MET A 33 0.64 6.94 -9.44
N SER A 34 1.41 5.95 -9.85
CA SER A 34 1.05 5.10 -10.98
C SER A 34 -0.23 4.31 -10.64
N PRO A 35 -0.97 3.83 -11.67
CA PRO A 35 -2.14 2.99 -11.44
C PRO A 35 -1.86 1.76 -10.57
N LEU A 36 -0.68 1.16 -10.70
CA LEU A 36 -0.28 -0.01 -9.91
C LEU A 36 -0.06 0.33 -8.43
N GLU A 37 0.60 1.46 -8.15
CA GLU A 37 0.80 1.93 -6.77
C GLU A 37 -0.53 2.27 -6.11
N TYR A 38 -1.42 2.95 -6.84
CA TYR A 38 -2.75 3.28 -6.34
C TYR A 38 -3.55 2.01 -5.97
N LEU A 39 -3.60 1.01 -6.87
CA LEU A 39 -4.30 -0.25 -6.61
C LEU A 39 -3.69 -1.02 -5.44
N THR A 40 -2.36 -1.02 -5.33
CA THR A 40 -1.64 -1.66 -4.23
C THR A 40 -2.00 -1.00 -2.89
N ILE A 41 -1.98 0.33 -2.81
CA ILE A 41 -2.35 1.07 -1.59
C ILE A 41 -3.83 0.87 -1.25
N LEU A 42 -4.70 0.90 -2.25
CA LEU A 42 -6.14 0.73 -2.09
C LEU A 42 -6.50 -0.63 -1.50
N GLY A 43 -5.77 -1.70 -1.84
CA GLY A 43 -5.97 -3.02 -1.24
C GLY A 43 -5.20 -3.23 0.07
N TYR A 44 -3.96 -2.75 0.15
CA TYR A 44 -3.10 -2.93 1.33
C TYR A 44 -3.66 -2.27 2.59
N ARG A 45 -4.10 -1.00 2.50
CA ARG A 45 -4.62 -0.23 3.65
C ARG A 45 -5.79 -0.93 4.35
N PRO A 46 -6.81 -1.45 3.65
CA PRO A 46 -7.89 -2.22 4.26
C PRO A 46 -7.60 -3.71 4.49
N MET A 47 -6.39 -4.21 4.23
CA MET A 47 -6.05 -5.65 4.28
C MET A 47 -6.88 -6.51 3.33
N ILE A 48 -7.07 -6.05 2.11
CA ILE A 48 -7.60 -6.89 1.02
C ILE A 48 -6.45 -7.80 0.54
N PRO A 49 -6.68 -9.12 0.40
CA PRO A 49 -5.75 -10.01 -0.28
C PRO A 49 -5.40 -9.50 -1.68
N LEU A 50 -4.12 -9.20 -1.91
CA LEU A 50 -3.59 -8.72 -3.19
C LEU A 50 -2.96 -9.83 -4.04
N PHE A 51 -2.42 -10.85 -3.39
CA PHE A 51 -1.62 -11.90 -4.03
C PHE A 51 -2.09 -13.29 -3.62
N SER A 52 -1.87 -14.28 -4.49
CA SER A 52 -2.04 -15.69 -4.12
C SER A 52 -0.90 -16.14 -3.18
N MET A 53 -1.12 -17.19 -2.37
CA MET A 53 -0.11 -17.64 -1.40
C MET A 53 1.24 -18.06 -2.03
N ASP A 54 1.23 -18.45 -3.30
CA ASP A 54 2.41 -18.93 -4.04
C ASP A 54 2.97 -17.91 -5.04
N GLU A 55 2.45 -16.68 -5.02
CA GLU A 55 2.81 -15.67 -6.00
C GLU A 55 4.15 -14.98 -5.63
N ALA A 56 5.01 -14.80 -6.61
CA ALA A 56 6.25 -14.05 -6.41
C ALA A 56 5.97 -12.54 -6.36
N CYS A 57 6.77 -11.79 -5.61
CA CYS A 57 6.65 -10.33 -5.61
C CYS A 57 6.85 -9.79 -7.03
N PRO A 58 5.93 -8.95 -7.56
CA PRO A 58 6.06 -8.43 -8.92
C PRO A 58 7.27 -7.50 -9.12
N ILE A 59 7.87 -7.03 -8.03
CA ILE A 59 8.96 -6.04 -8.03
C ILE A 59 10.30 -6.75 -8.09
N CYS A 60 10.61 -7.55 -7.06
CA CYS A 60 11.91 -8.23 -6.95
C CYS A 60 11.90 -9.67 -7.46
N ARG A 61 10.74 -10.21 -7.85
CA ARG A 61 10.52 -11.60 -8.29
C ARG A 61 10.95 -12.68 -7.27
N LYS A 62 11.24 -12.29 -6.03
CA LYS A 62 11.49 -13.22 -4.92
C LYS A 62 10.16 -13.78 -4.43
N ALA A 63 10.16 -15.05 -4.02
CA ALA A 63 9.00 -15.66 -3.39
C ALA A 63 8.60 -14.82 -2.18
N CYS A 64 7.37 -14.30 -2.19
CA CYS A 64 6.83 -13.52 -1.09
C CYS A 64 5.59 -14.20 -0.55
N LEU A 65 5.68 -14.63 0.71
CA LEU A 65 4.64 -15.41 1.37
C LEU A 65 3.54 -14.53 1.97
N ASP A 66 3.21 -13.40 1.35
CA ASP A 66 2.31 -12.42 1.95
C ASP A 66 1.13 -12.05 1.03
N THR A 67 0.04 -12.78 1.24
CA THR A 67 -1.27 -12.57 0.59
C THR A 67 -1.74 -11.11 0.61
N PHE A 68 -1.34 -10.31 1.61
CA PHE A 68 -1.78 -8.92 1.78
C PHE A 68 -0.83 -7.87 1.16
N GLY A 69 0.30 -8.26 0.58
CA GLY A 69 1.20 -7.34 -0.14
C GLY A 69 2.02 -6.37 0.73
N GLU A 70 2.26 -6.70 1.98
CA GLU A 70 3.21 -6.06 2.89
C GLU A 70 4.64 -6.00 2.32
N HIS A 71 5.16 -7.07 1.72
CA HIS A 71 6.45 -7.07 1.06
C HIS A 71 6.42 -6.23 -0.20
N ALA A 72 5.45 -6.44 -1.09
CA ALA A 72 5.38 -5.71 -2.35
C ALA A 72 5.30 -4.19 -2.11
N SER A 73 4.51 -3.79 -1.12
CA SER A 73 4.36 -2.39 -0.74
C SER A 73 5.66 -1.79 -0.17
N HIS A 74 6.54 -2.56 0.49
CA HIS A 74 7.80 -2.08 1.06
C HIS A 74 9.05 -2.63 0.36
N CYS A 75 8.90 -3.13 -0.87
CA CYS A 75 10.00 -3.80 -1.55
C CYS A 75 11.07 -2.78 -1.90
N ARG A 76 12.29 -2.96 -1.39
CA ARG A 76 13.42 -2.03 -1.57
C ARG A 76 13.86 -1.82 -3.02
N GLU A 77 13.48 -2.73 -3.91
CA GLU A 77 13.74 -2.62 -5.35
C GLU A 77 12.75 -1.68 -6.06
N LEU A 78 11.71 -1.22 -5.35
CA LEU A 78 10.84 -0.16 -5.79
C LEU A 78 11.39 1.18 -5.27
N SER A 79 12.24 1.81 -6.07
CA SER A 79 12.93 3.07 -5.72
C SER A 79 11.99 4.25 -5.47
N ASP A 80 10.75 4.15 -5.94
CA ASP A 80 9.83 5.29 -6.07
C ASP A 80 8.65 5.25 -5.08
N PHE A 81 8.50 4.19 -4.26
CA PHE A 81 7.53 4.15 -3.16
C PHE A 81 8.02 5.06 -2.02
N LYS A 82 7.98 6.37 -2.24
CA LYS A 82 7.97 7.32 -1.15
C LYS A 82 6.60 7.16 -0.48
N TYR A 83 6.55 6.37 0.59
CA TYR A 83 5.53 6.55 1.62
C TYR A 83 5.65 7.98 2.12
N ARG A 84 4.97 8.91 1.46
CA ARG A 84 4.91 10.30 1.90
C ARG A 84 4.00 10.35 3.12
N HIS A 85 4.59 10.03 4.26
CA HIS A 85 4.21 10.63 5.52
C HIS A 85 5.51 10.80 6.30
N ASP A 86 6.12 11.97 6.16
CA ASP A 86 6.93 12.56 7.21
C ASP A 86 6.66 14.07 7.21
N LEU A 87 6.10 14.49 8.35
CA LEU A 87 5.56 15.78 8.80
C LEU A 87 4.07 16.03 8.53
#